data_AF-V6IG15-F1
#
_entry.id   AF-V6IG15-F1
#
_cell.length_a   1.000
_cell.length_b   1.000
_cell.length_c   1.000
_cell.angle_alpha   90.00
_cell.angle_beta   90.00
_cell.angle_gamma   90.00
#
_symmetry.space_group_name_H-M   'P 1'
#
loop_
_entity.id
_entity.type
_entity.pdbx_description
1 polymer ?
#
loop_
_entity_poly.entity_id
_entity_poly.type
_entity_poly.pdbx_seq_one_letter_code
_entity_poly.pdbx_strand_id
1 'polypeptide(L)'
;MIEAVNKKMKYEFLFPKNPVSFEEVIDTLKAAVPEYNSRPSGVLFGFSPDQVLNGAIPDKHRFVENIKEAAAKRPKVNKQNLCDPCSDQSTIPKKI
;
A
#
# COMPACT_ATOMS: atom_id res chain seq x y z
N MET A 1 6.55 -18.97 -3.16
CA MET A 1 7.49 -18.80 -4.29
C MET A 1 8.45 -17.67 -3.91
N ILE A 2 9.70 -17.99 -3.58
CA ILE A 2 10.70 -17.03 -3.05
C ILE A 2 10.94 -15.84 -3.98
N GLU A 3 10.74 -16.04 -5.28
CA GLU A 3 10.89 -15.04 -6.34
C GLU A 3 9.98 -13.82 -6.14
N ALA A 4 8.73 -14.02 -5.70
CA ALA A 4 7.79 -12.93 -5.45
C ALA A 4 8.27 -12.03 -4.30
N VAL A 5 8.84 -12.64 -3.26
CA VAL A 5 9.43 -11.91 -2.12
C VAL A 5 10.68 -11.17 -2.57
N ASN A 6 11.57 -11.81 -3.33
CA ASN A 6 12.77 -11.14 -3.87
C ASN A 6 12.41 -9.95 -4.77
N LYS A 7 11.35 -10.08 -5.58
CA LYS A 7 10.84 -8.98 -6.39
C LYS A 7 10.35 -7.82 -5.52
N LYS A 8 9.57 -8.10 -4.47
CA LYS A 8 9.13 -7.08 -3.50
C LYS A 8 10.31 -6.37 -2.83
N MET A 9 11.27 -7.14 -2.29
CA MET A 9 12.46 -6.58 -1.65
C MET A 9 13.27 -5.70 -2.60
N LYS A 10 13.46 -6.15 -3.84
CA LYS A 10 14.17 -5.38 -4.87
C LYS A 10 13.47 -4.06 -5.17
N TYR A 11 12.20 -4.10 -5.57
CA TYR A 11 11.55 -2.91 -6.13
C TYR A 11 11.06 -1.93 -5.08
N GLU A 12 10.67 -2.39 -3.89
CA GLU A 12 10.09 -1.52 -2.86
C GLU A 12 11.12 -0.98 -1.88
N PHE A 13 12.24 -1.68 -1.66
CA PHE A 13 13.20 -1.33 -0.61
C PHE A 13 14.60 -1.03 -1.14
N LEU A 14 15.12 -1.85 -2.06
CA LEU A 14 16.49 -1.67 -2.58
C LEU A 14 16.56 -0.63 -3.70
N PHE A 15 15.69 -0.73 -4.70
CA PHE A 15 15.69 0.16 -5.87
C PHE A 15 15.53 1.65 -5.51
N PRO A 16 14.64 2.04 -4.58
CA PRO A 16 14.50 3.45 -4.18
C PRO A 16 15.72 3.99 -3.43
N LYS A 17 16.47 3.14 -2.72
CA LYS A 17 17.67 3.54 -2.00
C LYS A 17 18.93 3.57 -2.86
N ASN A 18 18.92 2.85 -3.99
CA ASN A 18 20.03 2.76 -4.94
C ASN A 18 21.39 2.51 -4.24
N PRO A 19 21.52 1.39 -3.49
CA PRO A 19 22.72 1.10 -2.72
C PRO A 19 23.94 0.94 -3.64
N VAL A 20 25.08 1.50 -3.23
CA VAL A 20 26.33 1.46 -4.00
C VAL A 20 27.31 0.39 -3.51
N SER A 21 27.02 -0.23 -2.36
CA SER A 21 27.83 -1.27 -1.73
C SER A 21 26.98 -2.45 -1.27
N PHE A 22 27.63 -3.59 -1.04
CA PHE A 22 26.94 -4.77 -0.53
C PHE A 22 26.51 -4.58 0.94
N GLU A 23 27.29 -3.83 1.71
CA GLU A 23 27.01 -3.45 3.09
C GLU A 23 25.70 -2.64 3.18
N GLU A 24 25.51 -1.67 2.28
CA GLU A 24 24.26 -0.91 2.20
C GLU A 24 23.05 -1.76 1.82
N VAL A 25 23.24 -2.78 0.98
CA VAL A 25 22.19 -3.77 0.69
C VAL A 25 21.81 -4.50 1.97
N ILE A 26 22.79 -5.00 2.73
CA ILE A 26 22.56 -5.71 3.99
C ILE A 26 21.81 -4.80 4.98
N ASP A 27 22.28 -3.58 5.19
CA ASP A 27 21.67 -2.67 6.16
C ASP A 27 20.26 -2.24 5.74
N THR A 28 20.03 -2.08 4.44
CA THR A 28 18.68 -1.86 3.91
C THR A 28 17.77 -3.05 4.18
N LEU A 29 18.24 -4.27 3.95
CA LEU A 29 17.45 -5.48 4.17
C LEU A 29 17.15 -5.74 5.66
N LYS A 30 18.08 -5.41 6.58
CA LYS A 30 17.86 -5.49 8.03
C LYS A 30 16.65 -4.66 8.48
N ALA A 31 16.42 -3.51 7.86
CA ALA A 31 15.26 -2.67 8.14
C ALA A 31 14.02 -3.10 7.34
N ALA A 32 14.20 -3.45 6.06
CA ALA A 32 13.11 -3.76 5.14
C ALA A 32 12.33 -5.03 5.50
N VAL A 33 13.01 -6.08 5.98
CA VAL A 33 12.35 -7.35 6.28
C VAL A 33 11.35 -7.22 7.44
N PRO A 34 11.70 -6.63 8.61
CA PRO A 34 10.74 -6.34 9.67
C PRO A 34 9.60 -5.42 9.23
N GLU A 35 9.91 -4.40 8.41
CA GLU A 35 8.89 -3.47 7.89
C GLU A 35 7.88 -4.20 7.00
N TYR A 36 8.37 -5.02 6.06
CA TYR A 36 7.51 -5.81 5.18
C TYR A 36 6.63 -6.79 5.97
N ASN A 37 7.21 -7.49 6.95
CA ASN A 37 6.50 -8.51 7.70
C ASN A 37 5.48 -7.95 8.70
N SER A 38 5.67 -6.71 9.15
CA SER A 38 4.72 -5.98 10.00
C SER A 38 3.64 -5.24 9.20
N ARG A 39 3.84 -5.01 7.89
CA ARG A 39 2.88 -4.33 7.02
C ARG A 39 1.66 -5.20 6.69
N PRO A 40 0.43 -4.68 6.83
CA PRO A 40 -0.78 -5.34 6.35
C PRO A 40 -0.73 -5.64 4.84
N SER A 41 -1.14 -6.84 4.45
CA SER A 41 -1.19 -7.29 3.06
C SER A 41 -2.63 -7.50 2.61
N GLY A 42 -2.97 -6.97 1.42
CA GLY A 42 -4.26 -7.23 0.79
C GLY A 42 -4.49 -8.70 0.45
N VAL A 43 -3.42 -9.44 0.15
CA VAL A 43 -3.47 -10.90 -0.10
C VAL A 43 -3.86 -11.66 1.17
N LEU A 44 -3.49 -11.12 2.33
CA LEU A 44 -3.82 -11.68 3.65
C LEU A 44 -5.02 -10.98 4.28
N PHE A 45 -5.89 -10.38 3.45
CA PHE A 45 -7.12 -9.70 3.87
C PHE A 45 -6.91 -8.69 5.02
N GLY A 46 -5.81 -7.93 4.94
CA GLY A 46 -5.47 -6.89 5.91
C GLY A 46 -4.68 -7.36 7.14
N PHE A 47 -4.30 -8.64 7.21
CA PHE A 47 -3.28 -9.10 8.15
C PHE A 47 -1.87 -8.88 7.62
N SER A 48 -0.90 -8.74 8.50
CA SER A 48 0.51 -8.75 8.13
C SER A 48 1.05 -10.18 8.01
N PRO A 49 2.16 -10.40 7.26
CA PRO A 49 2.85 -11.69 7.24
C PRO A 49 3.16 -12.24 8.64
N ASP A 50 3.65 -11.41 9.57
CA ASP A 50 3.94 -11.83 10.94
C ASP A 50 2.70 -12.30 11.69
N GLN A 51 1.57 -11.62 11.53
CA GLN A 51 0.34 -12.02 12.21
C GLN A 51 -0.11 -13.41 11.76
N VAL A 52 -0.07 -13.68 10.46
CA VAL A 52 -0.46 -14.98 9.91
C VAL A 52 0.55 -16.06 10.31
N LEU A 53 1.84 -15.75 10.29
CA LEU A 53 2.88 -16.66 10.77
C LEU A 53 2.66 -17.05 12.25
N ASN A 54 2.18 -16.10 13.06
CA ASN A 54 1.85 -16.30 14.47
C ASN A 54 0.42 -16.87 14.70
N GLY A 55 -0.25 -17.37 13.65
CA GLY A 55 -1.51 -18.11 13.77
C GLY A 55 -2.79 -17.29 13.59
N ALA A 56 -2.71 -16.02 13.21
CA ALA A 56 -3.89 -15.27 12.81
C ALA A 56 -4.50 -15.88 11.54
N ILE A 57 -5.81 -16.15 11.54
CA ILE A 57 -6.53 -16.72 10.41
C ILE A 57 -7.14 -15.57 9.58
N PRO A 58 -6.72 -15.39 8.30
CA PRO A 58 -7.28 -14.35 7.46
C PRO A 58 -8.76 -14.56 7.18
N ASP A 59 -9.55 -13.51 7.36
CA ASP A 59 -10.97 -13.48 7.01
C ASP A 59 -11.20 -12.42 5.91
N LYS A 60 -11.62 -12.90 4.74
CA LYS A 60 -11.94 -12.06 3.58
C LYS A 60 -13.09 -11.10 3.85
N HIS A 61 -14.00 -11.44 4.76
CA HIS A 61 -15.19 -10.66 5.05
C HIS A 61 -15.02 -9.68 6.21
N ARG A 62 -13.88 -9.71 6.90
CA ARG A 62 -13.56 -8.91 8.08
C ARG A 62 -13.88 -7.42 7.94
N PHE A 63 -13.64 -6.85 6.76
CA PHE A 63 -13.75 -5.41 6.51
C PHE A 63 -14.91 -5.01 5.59
N VAL A 64 -15.85 -5.91 5.29
CA VAL A 64 -16.92 -5.65 4.30
C VAL A 64 -17.76 -4.42 4.69
N GLU A 65 -18.18 -4.32 5.94
CA GLU A 65 -18.99 -3.18 6.40
C GLU A 65 -18.20 -1.88 6.41
N ASN A 66 -16.94 -1.91 6.88
CA ASN A 66 -16.06 -0.75 6.86
C ASN A 66 -15.81 -0.25 5.43
N ILE A 67 -15.65 -1.17 4.45
CA ILE A 67 -15.48 -0.83 3.03
C ILE A 67 -16.76 -0.19 2.48
N LYS A 68 -17.94 -0.74 2.80
CA LYS A 68 -19.23 -0.16 2.41
C LYS A 68 -19.41 1.25 2.98
N GLU A 69 -19.12 1.42 4.27
CA GLU A 69 -19.22 2.71 4.95
C GLU A 69 -18.24 3.74 4.34
N ALA A 70 -16.97 3.35 4.13
CA ALA A 70 -15.98 4.20 3.50
C ALA A 70 -16.38 4.59 2.07
N ALA A 71 -16.95 3.66 1.30
CA ALA A 71 -17.46 3.92 -0.04
C ALA A 71 -18.63 4.92 -0.01
N ALA A 72 -19.53 4.83 0.97
CA ALA A 72 -20.62 5.78 1.14
C ALA A 72 -20.14 7.18 1.60
N LYS A 73 -19.07 7.25 2.40
CA LYS A 73 -18.47 8.50 2.86
C LYS A 73 -17.66 9.21 1.78
N ARG A 74 -16.96 8.47 0.92
CA ARG A 74 -16.02 9.01 -0.09
C ARG A 74 -16.61 10.11 -0.98
N PRO A 75 -17.82 9.99 -1.54
CA PRO A 75 -18.41 11.07 -2.35
C PRO A 75 -18.67 12.35 -1.55
N LYS A 76 -19.04 12.25 -0.26
CA LYS A 76 -19.28 13.42 0.58
C LYS A 76 -17.97 14.17 0.85
N VAL A 77 -16.91 13.43 1.17
CA VAL A 77 -15.56 13.99 1.39
C VAL A 77 -15.01 14.59 0.10
N ASN A 78 -15.08 13.86 -1.01
CA ASN A 78 -14.54 14.33 -2.29
C ASN A 78 -15.29 15.56 -2.84
N LYS A 79 -16.58 15.73 -2.50
CA LYS A 79 -17.39 16.90 -2.86
C LYS A 79 -17.12 18.14 -1.99
N GLN A 80 -16.32 18.04 -0.93
CA GLN A 80 -15.93 19.20 -0.11
C GLN A 80 -14.91 20.13 -0.84
N ASN A 81 -14.73 19.99 -2.15
CA ASN A 81 -14.05 20.94 -3.05
C ASN A 81 -12.65 21.39 -2.58
N LEU A 82 -11.80 20.46 -2.13
CA LEU A 82 -10.38 20.73 -1.85
C LEU A 82 -9.49 20.75 -3.10
N CYS A 83 -10.09 20.65 -4.30
CA CYS A 83 -9.38 20.68 -5.57
C CYS A 83 -9.78 21.92 -6.36
N ASP A 84 -9.12 23.06 -6.09
CA ASP A 84 -9.32 24.34 -6.81
C ASP A 84 -9.36 24.22 -8.34
N PRO A 85 -8.49 23.44 -9.04
CA PRO A 85 -8.53 23.38 -10.50
C PRO A 85 -9.67 22.55 -11.09
N CYS A 86 -10.45 21.82 -10.27
CA CYS A 86 -11.58 21.00 -10.74
C CYS A 86 -12.94 21.63 -10.47
N SER A 87 -13.00 22.72 -9.71
CA SER A 87 -14.25 23.43 -9.40
C SER A 87 -14.70 24.37 -10.51
N ASP A 88 -13.76 24.86 -11.34
CA ASP A 88 -14.08 25.64 -12.53
C ASP A 88 -14.16 24.74 -13.78
N GLN A 89 -15.35 24.61 -14.37
CA GLN A 89 -15.50 23.93 -15.66
C GLN A 89 -14.80 24.66 -16.82
N SER A 90 -14.40 25.92 -16.62
CA SER A 90 -13.68 26.75 -17.58
C SER A 90 -12.20 26.36 -17.73
N THR A 91 -11.60 25.71 -16.71
CA THR A 91 -10.20 25.27 -16.71
C THR A 91 -10.01 23.85 -17.23
N ILE A 92 -11.11 23.10 -17.46
CA ILE A 92 -11.06 21.76 -18.02
C ILE A 92 -10.88 21.88 -19.54
N PRO A 93 -9.70 21.52 -20.10
CA PRO A 93 -9.49 21.63 -21.54
C PRO A 93 -10.50 20.77 -22.28
N LYS A 94 -11.29 21.40 -23.15
CA LYS A 94 -12.18 20.67 -24.06
C LYS A 94 -11.31 19.80 -24.94
N LYS A 95 -11.54 18.48 -24.91
CA LYS A 95 -10.90 17.56 -25.85
C LYS A 95 -11.19 18.06 -27.27
N ILE A 96 -10.13 18.33 -28.02
CA ILE A 96 -10.13 18.62 -29.46
C ILE A 96 -10.60 17.36 -30.20
#